data_AF-A0A1G5E201-F1
#
_entry.id   AF-A0A1G5E201-F1
#
_cell.length_a   1.000
_cell.length_b   1.000
_cell.length_c   1.000
_cell.angle_alpha   90.00
_cell.angle_beta   90.00
_cell.angle_gamma   90.00
#
_symmetry.space_group_name_H-M   'P 1'
#
loop_
_entity.id
_entity.type
_entity.pdbx_description
1 polymer ?
#
loop_
_entity_poly.entity_id
_entity_poly.type
_entity_poly.pdbx_seq_one_letter_code
_entity_poly.pdbx_strand_id
1 'polypeptide(L)'
;MNFSKRSFHFAVFSIILMVVFLILSVVNRNGSTDLDSIVGYLITLFFVTVIIGFVLALLSIREPATTQKYIGLIVNVGLALFLGYHTLQNLSSIAQAFS
;
A
#
# COMPACT_ATOMS: atom_id res chain seq x y z
N MET A 1 2.55 -4.27 -23.81
CA MET A 1 3.19 -4.39 -22.47
C MET A 1 2.16 -5.05 -21.55
N ASN A 2 2.46 -6.15 -20.86
CA ASN A 2 1.47 -6.87 -20.04
C ASN A 2 1.30 -6.19 -18.67
N PHE A 3 0.35 -5.27 -18.57
CA PHE A 3 0.05 -4.50 -17.36
C PHE A 3 -0.61 -5.38 -16.28
N SER A 4 -1.42 -6.37 -16.65
CA SER A 4 -2.00 -7.35 -15.72
C SER A 4 -0.96 -8.10 -14.88
N LYS A 5 0.11 -8.61 -15.52
CA LYS A 5 1.20 -9.30 -14.81
C LYS A 5 1.94 -8.37 -13.85
N ARG A 6 2.22 -7.14 -14.27
CA ARG A 6 2.89 -6.15 -13.40
C ARG A 6 2.00 -5.76 -12.22
N SER A 7 0.72 -5.48 -12.47
CA SER A 7 -0.30 -5.20 -11.44
C SER A 7 -0.35 -6.33 -10.39
N PHE A 8 -0.32 -7.58 -10.83
CA PHE A 8 -0.28 -8.73 -9.93
C PHE A 8 1.01 -8.78 -9.08
N HIS A 9 2.19 -8.54 -9.66
CA HIS A 9 3.43 -8.49 -8.88
C HIS A 9 3.42 -7.36 -7.84
N PHE A 10 2.90 -6.18 -8.19
CA PHE A 10 2.75 -5.07 -7.25
C PHE A 10 1.77 -5.42 -6.13
N ALA A 11 0.66 -6.10 -6.44
CA ALA A 11 -0.28 -6.58 -5.43
C ALA A 11 0.38 -7.54 -4.43
N VAL A 12 1.15 -8.53 -4.92
CA VAL A 12 1.89 -9.47 -4.06
C VAL A 12 2.93 -8.75 -3.22
N PHE A 13 3.72 -7.86 -3.85
CA PHE A 13 4.77 -7.12 -3.15
C PHE A 13 4.20 -6.20 -2.06
N SER A 14 3.09 -5.50 -2.33
CA SER A 14 2.38 -4.70 -1.33
C SER A 14 1.84 -5.55 -0.17
N ILE A 15 1.31 -6.74 -0.43
CA ILE A 15 0.87 -7.67 0.64
C ILE A 15 2.06 -8.07 1.52
N ILE A 16 3.19 -8.41 0.91
CA ILE A 16 4.40 -8.77 1.67
C ILE A 16 4.84 -7.60 2.55
N LEU A 17 4.90 -6.39 2.00
CA LEU A 17 5.22 -5.18 2.77
C LEU A 17 4.23 -4.99 3.94
N MET A 18 2.93 -5.17 3.70
CA MET A 18 1.90 -5.07 4.75
C MET A 18 2.11 -6.09 5.88
N VAL A 19 2.49 -7.33 5.55
CA VAL A 19 2.80 -8.35 6.57
C VAL A 19 4.04 -7.97 7.37
N VAL A 20 5.10 -7.48 6.71
CA VAL A 20 6.30 -6.95 7.38
C VAL A 20 5.92 -5.81 8.34
N PHE A 21 5.01 -4.93 7.91
CA PHE A 21 4.46 -3.87 8.75
C PHE A 21 3.79 -4.38 10.01
N LEU A 22 2.92 -5.37 9.88
CA LEU A 22 2.22 -5.96 11.03
C LEU A 22 3.21 -6.56 12.02
N ILE A 23 4.23 -7.26 11.54
CA ILE A 23 5.29 -7.82 12.41
C ILE A 23 6.04 -6.69 13.13
N LEU A 24 6.48 -5.66 12.42
CA LEU A 24 7.20 -4.53 13.01
C LEU A 24 6.33 -3.71 13.97
N SER A 25 5.00 -3.72 13.80
CA SER A 25 4.08 -3.01 14.70
C SER A 25 3.98 -3.63 16.09
N VAL A 26 4.28 -4.92 16.23
CA VAL A 26 4.25 -5.65 17.51
C VAL A 26 5.59 -5.56 18.26
N VAL A 27 6.67 -5.19 17.57
CA VAL A 27 7.97 -4.98 18.21
C VAL A 27 7.88 -3.74 19.10
N ASN A 28 8.26 -3.88 20.37
CA ASN A 28 8.18 -2.78 21.34
C ASN A 28 9.21 -1.70 20.96
N ARG A 29 8.73 -0.53 20.55
CA ARG A 29 9.55 0.58 20.07
C ARG A 29 9.90 1.48 21.24
N ASN A 30 11.12 1.32 21.71
CA ASN A 30 11.72 2.07 22.81
C ASN A 30 12.32 3.42 22.37
N GLY A 31 11.91 3.95 21.21
CA GLY A 31 12.39 5.23 20.68
C GLY A 31 13.81 5.18 20.10
N SER A 32 14.29 3.99 19.72
CA SER A 32 15.53 3.83 18.96
C SER A 32 15.41 4.54 17.61
N THR A 33 16.22 5.57 17.41
CA THR A 33 16.21 6.45 16.23
C THR A 33 16.34 5.66 14.92
N ASP A 34 17.06 4.53 14.93
CA ASP A 34 17.34 3.75 13.73
C ASP A 34 16.15 2.88 13.31
N LEU A 35 15.52 2.18 14.25
CA LEU A 35 14.34 1.35 13.96
C LEU A 35 13.16 2.22 13.52
N ASP A 36 13.00 3.39 14.13
CA ASP A 36 11.94 4.32 13.76
C ASP A 36 12.13 4.90 12.36
N SER A 37 13.38 5.19 11.99
CA SER A 37 13.74 5.63 10.64
C SER A 37 13.48 4.54 9.60
N ILE A 38 13.88 3.29 9.86
CA ILE A 38 13.67 2.15 8.95
C ILE A 38 12.18 1.95 8.67
N VAL A 39 11.36 1.99 9.71
CA VAL A 39 9.90 1.85 9.55
C VAL A 39 9.34 3.03 8.76
N GLY A 40 9.80 4.26 8.98
CA GLY A 40 9.39 5.41 8.18
C GLY A 40 9.68 5.25 6.68
N TYR A 41 10.87 4.74 6.32
CA TYR A 41 11.21 4.44 4.92
C TYR A 41 10.34 3.32 4.33
N LEU A 42 10.08 2.27 5.11
CA LEU A 42 9.18 1.19 4.69
C LEU A 42 7.75 1.72 4.43
N ILE A 43 7.25 2.69 5.22
CA ILE A 43 5.88 3.21 5.08
C ILE A 43 5.80 3.97 3.78
N THR A 44 6.81 4.80 3.53
CA THR A 44 6.95 5.55 2.29
C THR A 44 7.03 4.61 1.08
N LEU A 45 7.81 3.53 1.18
CA LEU A 45 7.91 2.52 0.12
C LEU A 45 6.57 1.84 -0.14
N PHE A 46 5.83 1.47 0.92
CA PHE A 46 4.50 0.89 0.82
C PHE A 46 3.53 1.86 0.12
N PHE A 47 3.53 3.13 0.53
CA PHE A 47 2.71 4.18 -0.08
C PHE A 47 2.95 4.29 -1.59
N VAL A 48 4.21 4.44 -2.02
CA VAL A 48 4.59 4.54 -3.44
C VAL A 48 4.18 3.27 -4.21
N THR A 49 4.40 2.11 -3.61
CA THR A 49 4.05 0.82 -4.21
C THR A 49 2.54 0.68 -4.45
N VAL A 50 1.72 1.06 -3.47
CA VAL A 50 0.25 1.01 -3.59
C VAL A 50 -0.24 1.96 -4.69
N ILE A 51 0.33 3.16 -4.81
CA ILE A 51 -0.03 4.10 -5.89
C ILE A 51 0.32 3.51 -7.27
N ILE A 52 1.54 2.99 -7.42
CA ILE A 52 1.96 2.38 -8.70
C ILE A 52 1.08 1.16 -9.02
N GLY A 53 0.83 0.29 -8.04
CA GLY A 53 -0.05 -0.86 -8.18
C GLY A 53 -1.46 -0.47 -8.61
N PHE A 54 -2.02 0.59 -8.02
CA PHE A 54 -3.32 1.13 -8.38
C PHE A 54 -3.37 1.66 -9.82
N VAL A 55 -2.39 2.47 -10.23
CA VAL A 55 -2.30 2.97 -11.61
C VAL A 55 -2.20 1.82 -12.61
N LEU A 56 -1.37 0.81 -12.32
CA LEU A 56 -1.23 -0.38 -13.17
C LEU A 56 -2.52 -1.21 -13.21
N ALA A 57 -3.24 -1.32 -12.09
CA ALA A 57 -4.54 -1.98 -12.03
C ALA A 57 -5.56 -1.27 -12.94
N LEU A 58 -5.64 0.07 -12.88
CA LEU A 58 -6.52 0.85 -13.75
C LEU A 58 -6.16 0.68 -15.24
N LEU A 59 -4.86 0.71 -15.58
CA LEU A 59 -4.41 0.49 -16.95
C LEU A 59 -4.71 -0.93 -17.45
N SER A 60 -4.67 -1.93 -16.54
CA SER A 60 -4.99 -3.32 -16.88
C SER A 60 -6.47 -3.57 -17.22
N ILE A 61 -7.38 -2.63 -16.93
CA ILE A 61 -8.82 -2.75 -17.23
C ILE A 61 -9.06 -3.01 -18.73
N ARG A 62 -8.24 -2.43 -19.60
CA ARG A 62 -8.34 -2.58 -21.06
C ARG A 62 -7.81 -3.92 -21.60
N GLU A 63 -7.14 -4.73 -20.76
CA GLU A 63 -6.62 -6.04 -21.15
C GLU A 63 -7.69 -7.14 -21.05
N PRO A 64 -7.55 -8.26 -21.79
CA PRO A 64 -8.47 -9.39 -21.69
C PRO A 64 -8.63 -9.90 -20.26
N ALA A 65 -9.84 -10.38 -19.94
CA ALA A 65 -10.18 -10.90 -18.63
C ALA A 65 -9.36 -12.17 -18.33
N THR A 66 -8.54 -12.11 -17.28
CA THR A 66 -7.76 -13.24 -16.75
C THR A 66 -7.87 -13.25 -15.23
N THR A 67 -7.73 -14.40 -14.59
CA THR A 67 -7.81 -14.53 -13.12
C THR A 67 -6.77 -13.63 -12.43
N GLN A 68 -5.56 -13.54 -12.98
CA GLN A 68 -4.49 -12.68 -12.45
C GLN A 68 -4.87 -11.19 -12.48
N LYS A 69 -5.56 -10.74 -13.53
CA LYS A 69 -6.07 -9.37 -13.64
C LYS A 69 -7.09 -9.08 -12.54
N TYR A 70 -8.05 -9.97 -12.32
CA TYR A 70 -9.08 -9.76 -11.29
C TYR A 70 -8.47 -9.67 -9.89
N ILE A 71 -7.54 -10.57 -9.56
CA ILE A 71 -6.84 -10.54 -8.26
C ILE A 71 -6.03 -9.25 -8.12
N GLY A 72 -5.20 -8.92 -9.11
CA GLY A 72 -4.38 -7.70 -9.09
C GLY A 72 -5.23 -6.43 -8.98
N LEU A 73 -6.37 -6.38 -9.67
CA LEU A 73 -7.28 -5.24 -9.62
C LEU A 73 -7.96 -5.11 -8.25
N ILE A 74 -8.54 -6.19 -7.73
CA ILE A 74 -9.23 -6.17 -6.42
C ILE A 74 -8.25 -5.79 -5.30
N VAL A 75 -7.06 -6.40 -5.29
CA VAL A 75 -6.06 -6.14 -4.24
C VAL A 75 -5.53 -4.71 -4.32
N ASN A 76 -5.08 -4.25 -5.50
CA ASN A 76 -4.51 -2.90 -5.61
C ASN A 76 -5.56 -1.81 -5.36
N VAL A 77 -6.80 -1.98 -5.82
CA VAL A 77 -7.89 -1.04 -5.52
C VAL A 77 -8.24 -1.07 -4.04
N GLY A 78 -8.35 -2.24 -3.43
CA GLY A 78 -8.61 -2.38 -1.99
C GLY A 78 -7.53 -1.72 -1.14
N LEU A 79 -6.26 -1.95 -1.46
CA LEU A 79 -5.12 -1.32 -0.78
C LEU A 79 -5.11 0.20 -0.97
N ALA A 80 -5.42 0.70 -2.17
CA ALA A 80 -5.51 2.14 -2.41
C ALA A 80 -6.63 2.81 -1.61
N LEU A 81 -7.80 2.17 -1.52
CA LEU A 81 -8.92 2.65 -0.70
C LEU A 81 -8.56 2.63 0.79
N PHE A 82 -7.92 1.56 1.25
CA PHE A 82 -7.45 1.43 2.63
C PHE A 82 -6.44 2.53 3.00
N LEU A 83 -5.46 2.76 2.12
CA LEU A 83 -4.48 3.83 2.26
C LEU A 83 -5.16 5.20 2.31
N GLY A 84 -6.08 5.48 1.38
CA GLY A 84 -6.83 6.73 1.32
C GLY A 84 -7.65 6.97 2.59
N TYR A 85 -8.35 5.95 3.09
CA TYR A 85 -9.12 6.03 4.33
C TYR A 85 -8.25 6.41 5.53
N HIS A 86 -7.13 5.73 5.74
CA HIS A 86 -6.24 6.02 6.86
C HIS A 86 -5.53 7.37 6.73
N THR A 87 -5.14 7.78 5.52
CA THR A 87 -4.57 9.11 5.29
C THR A 87 -5.57 10.21 5.62
N LEU A 88 -6.84 10.08 5.19
CA LEU A 88 -7.91 11.02 5.53
C LEU A 88 -8.19 11.06 7.04
N GLN A 89 -8.19 9.90 7.70
CA GLN A 89 -8.38 9.82 9.14
C GLN A 89 -7.26 10.55 9.89
N ASN A 90 -6.00 10.33 9.50
CA ASN A 90 -4.84 11.03 10.07
C ASN A 90 -4.90 12.55 9.83
N LEU A 91 -5.29 12.98 8.62
CA LEU A 91 -5.49 14.40 8.31
C LEU A 91 -6.59 15.02 9.16
N SER A 92 -7.71 14.32 9.35
CA SER A 92 -8.80 14.77 10.22
C SER A 92 -8.35 14.91 11.67
N SER A 93 -7.59 13.95 12.19
CA SER A 93 -7.06 14.01 13.56
C SER A 93 -6.11 15.20 13.74
N ILE A 94 -5.26 15.47 12.75
CA ILE A 94 -4.38 16.64 12.75
C ILE A 94 -5.22 17.93 12.73
N ALA A 95 -6.19 18.04 11.84
CA ALA A 95 -7.04 19.22 11.74
C ALA A 95 -7.79 19.52 13.06
N GLN A 96 -8.28 18.49 13.75
CA GLN A 96 -8.93 18.61 15.05
C GLN A 96 -7.96 19.03 16.17
N ALA A 97 -6.68 18.69 16.07
CA ALA A 97 -5.67 19.10 17.05
C ALA A 97 -5.33 20.60 16.96
N PHE A 98 -5.67 21.25 15.83
CA PHE A 98 -5.42 22.68 15.58
C PHE A 98 -6.71 23.53 15.58
N SER A 99 -7.89 22.93 15.79
CA SER A 99 -9.18 23.62 15.93
C SER A 99 -9.55 23.82 17.39
#